data_AF-C1GS32-F1
#
_entry.id   AF-C1GS32-F1
#
_cell.length_a   1.000
_cell.length_b   1.000
_cell.length_c   1.000
_cell.angle_alpha   90.00
_cell.angle_beta   90.00
_cell.angle_gamma   90.00
#
_symmetry.space_group_name_H-M   'P 1'
#
loop_
_entity.id
_entity.type
_entity.pdbx_description
1 polymer ?
#
loop_
_entity_poly.entity_id
_entity_poly.type
_entity_poly.pdbx_seq_one_letter_code
_entity_poly.pdbx_strand_id
1 'polypeptide(L)'
;MASSLAELCERVKSLLPEDLRDDRWYLPTAAGLVASGKPTELGNLYQYILDTEYPNLTAAQERRLASRFSDLLMKEWTLVGIPTVLMAVSALAKVERYVSAENTGLDEKRKNIDLEKDITERGTKLIKLLYKQNLEPIFDTWGSYREEFVWLEKSVIYGLFLADQSVLSKEETLLVTLPGIMCQGWPGPAMWHLRGLRRIGRSVEDVEKVQQAVEAVAVWAGKSVEGWPRVTDIKDEI
;
A
#
# COMPACT_ATOMS: atom_id res chain seq x y z
N MET A 1 4.59 22.73 -17.66
CA MET A 1 3.29 22.02 -17.58
C MET A 1 3.46 20.87 -16.61
N ALA A 2 2.49 20.61 -15.73
CA ALA A 2 2.53 19.40 -14.91
C ALA A 2 2.44 18.18 -15.84
N SER A 3 3.23 17.15 -15.57
CA SER A 3 3.19 15.90 -16.33
C SER A 3 1.79 15.27 -16.25
N SER A 4 1.33 14.60 -17.31
CA SER A 4 0.03 13.93 -17.30
C SER A 4 0.03 12.69 -16.41
N LEU A 5 -1.16 12.19 -16.03
CA LEU A 5 -1.26 10.92 -15.31
C LEU A 5 -0.68 9.75 -16.13
N ALA A 6 -0.91 9.73 -17.44
CA ALA A 6 -0.37 8.71 -18.33
C ALA A 6 1.18 8.71 -18.33
N GLU A 7 1.79 9.89 -18.37
CA GLU A 7 3.25 10.03 -18.24
C GLU A 7 3.76 9.57 -16.86
N LEU A 8 3.02 9.85 -15.78
CA LEU A 8 3.34 9.31 -14.45
C LEU A 8 3.31 7.78 -14.45
N CYS A 9 2.26 7.16 -15.01
CA CYS A 9 2.13 5.70 -15.06
C CYS A 9 3.32 5.05 -15.78
N GLU A 10 3.68 5.57 -16.96
CA GLU A 10 4.84 5.08 -17.72
C GLU A 10 6.16 5.33 -16.99
N ARG A 11 6.28 6.47 -16.30
CA ARG A 11 7.45 6.76 -15.45
C ARG A 11 7.57 5.74 -14.32
N VAL A 12 6.51 5.48 -13.58
CA VAL A 12 6.50 4.49 -12.48
C VAL A 12 6.89 3.11 -12.99
N LYS A 13 6.27 2.63 -14.08
CA LYS A 13 6.62 1.34 -14.70
C LYS A 13 8.11 1.27 -15.07
N SER A 14 8.67 2.34 -15.64
CA SER A 14 10.08 2.36 -16.03
C SER A 14 11.06 2.31 -14.85
N LEU A 15 10.66 2.85 -13.68
CA LEU A 15 11.49 2.90 -12.48
C LEU A 15 11.48 1.58 -11.72
N LEU A 16 10.33 0.89 -11.66
CA LEU A 16 10.16 -0.32 -10.87
C LEU A 16 11.07 -1.47 -11.37
N PRO A 17 11.47 -2.39 -10.46
CA PRO A 17 12.05 -3.68 -10.84
C PRO A 17 11.13 -4.41 -11.82
N GLU A 18 11.72 -5.16 -12.76
CA GLU A 18 11.00 -5.79 -13.88
C GLU A 18 9.80 -6.64 -13.42
N ASP A 19 9.97 -7.43 -12.38
CA ASP A 19 8.95 -8.32 -11.84
C ASP A 19 7.80 -7.59 -11.09
N LEU A 20 7.94 -6.28 -10.87
CA LEU A 20 6.91 -5.42 -10.29
C LEU A 20 6.23 -4.53 -11.33
N ARG A 21 6.65 -4.59 -12.61
CA ARG A 21 6.08 -3.77 -13.69
C ARG A 21 4.74 -4.30 -14.17
N ASP A 22 4.54 -5.61 -14.17
CA ASP A 22 3.31 -6.23 -14.62
C ASP A 22 2.35 -6.43 -13.46
N ASP A 23 1.10 -5.96 -13.61
CA ASP A 23 -0.01 -6.18 -12.67
C ASP A 23 0.21 -5.74 -11.20
N ARG A 24 1.31 -5.03 -10.90
CA ARG A 24 1.65 -4.55 -9.55
C ARG A 24 2.02 -3.07 -9.51
N TRP A 25 2.47 -2.49 -10.62
CA TRP A 25 2.95 -1.10 -10.69
C TRP A 25 1.93 -0.07 -10.18
N TYR A 26 0.63 -0.36 -10.36
CA TYR A 26 -0.44 0.52 -9.92
C TYR A 26 -0.64 0.52 -8.41
N LEU A 27 -0.15 -0.48 -7.66
CA LEU A 27 -0.30 -0.53 -6.20
C LEU A 27 0.47 0.62 -5.50
N PRO A 28 1.79 0.79 -5.69
CA PRO A 28 2.49 1.91 -5.09
C PRO A 28 2.04 3.26 -5.68
N THR A 29 1.60 3.26 -6.94
CA THR A 29 1.03 4.45 -7.59
C THR A 29 -0.26 4.90 -6.92
N ALA A 30 -1.23 3.99 -6.75
CA ALA A 30 -2.51 4.28 -6.14
C ALA A 30 -2.37 4.69 -4.67
N ALA A 31 -1.62 3.92 -3.88
CA ALA A 31 -1.34 4.25 -2.48
C ALA A 31 -0.62 5.61 -2.36
N GLY A 32 0.36 5.87 -3.23
CA GLY A 32 1.08 7.14 -3.28
C GLY A 32 0.17 8.34 -3.61
N LEU A 33 -0.78 8.20 -4.55
CA LEU A 33 -1.75 9.24 -4.88
C LEU A 33 -2.69 9.54 -3.70
N VAL A 34 -3.20 8.50 -3.04
CA VAL A 34 -4.07 8.63 -1.86
C VAL A 34 -3.33 9.35 -0.73
N ALA A 35 -2.17 8.85 -0.33
CA ALA A 35 -1.33 9.46 0.71
C ALA A 35 -0.77 10.84 0.32
N SER A 36 -0.76 11.17 -0.96
CA SER A 36 -0.40 12.50 -1.46
C SER A 36 -1.54 13.50 -1.51
N GLY A 37 -2.74 13.14 -1.03
CA GLY A 37 -3.90 14.03 -1.05
C GLY A 37 -4.54 14.16 -2.43
N LYS A 38 -4.33 13.16 -3.31
CA LYS A 38 -4.95 13.03 -4.64
C LYS A 38 -5.86 11.80 -4.74
N PRO A 39 -6.70 11.46 -3.74
CA PRO A 39 -7.48 10.22 -3.77
C PRO A 39 -8.45 10.12 -4.95
N THR A 40 -8.96 11.26 -5.45
CA THR A 40 -9.88 11.27 -6.59
C THR A 40 -9.21 10.91 -7.91
N GLU A 41 -7.88 10.98 -8.01
CA GLU A 41 -7.13 10.54 -9.19
C GLU A 41 -7.17 9.02 -9.38
N LEU A 42 -7.59 8.25 -8.38
CA LEU A 42 -7.76 6.81 -8.55
C LEU A 42 -8.79 6.47 -9.63
N GLY A 43 -9.81 7.30 -9.86
CA GLY A 43 -10.74 7.09 -10.98
C GLY A 43 -10.06 7.23 -12.34
N ASN A 44 -9.14 8.19 -12.48
CA ASN A 44 -8.36 8.36 -13.72
C ASN A 44 -7.32 7.25 -13.88
N LEU A 45 -6.66 6.84 -12.79
CA LEU A 45 -5.70 5.73 -12.79
C LEU A 45 -6.39 4.41 -13.16
N TYR A 46 -7.57 4.15 -12.60
CA TYR A 46 -8.34 2.95 -12.88
C TYR A 46 -8.77 2.89 -14.35
N GLN A 47 -9.31 3.98 -14.90
CA GLN A 47 -9.62 4.07 -16.34
C GLN A 47 -8.40 3.82 -17.21
N TYR A 48 -7.27 4.47 -16.88
CA TYR A 48 -6.01 4.25 -17.60
C TYR A 48 -5.61 2.77 -17.61
N ILE A 49 -5.65 2.08 -16.46
CA ILE A 49 -5.36 0.65 -16.37
C ILE A 49 -6.32 -0.17 -17.25
N LEU A 50 -7.64 0.11 -17.19
CA LEU A 50 -8.62 -0.59 -18.01
C LEU A 50 -8.34 -0.41 -19.52
N ASP A 51 -7.96 0.80 -19.94
CA ASP A 51 -7.78 1.13 -21.35
C ASP A 51 -6.44 0.64 -21.91
N THR A 52 -5.37 0.59 -21.10
CA THR A 52 -4.04 0.18 -21.59
C THR A 52 -3.73 -1.29 -21.36
N GLU A 53 -4.19 -1.87 -20.24
CA GLU A 53 -3.84 -3.25 -19.85
C GLU A 53 -4.93 -4.27 -20.20
N TYR A 54 -6.16 -3.81 -20.44
CA TYR A 54 -7.33 -4.67 -20.69
C TYR A 54 -8.11 -4.32 -21.96
N PRO A 55 -7.51 -4.41 -23.17
CA PRO A 55 -8.18 -4.08 -24.43
C PRO A 55 -9.45 -4.90 -24.69
N ASN A 56 -9.54 -6.10 -24.12
CA ASN A 56 -10.74 -6.96 -24.15
C ASN A 56 -11.23 -7.23 -22.72
N LEU A 57 -11.53 -6.17 -21.96
CA LEU A 57 -11.95 -6.27 -20.57
C LEU A 57 -13.14 -7.23 -20.38
N THR A 58 -12.96 -8.18 -19.47
CA THR A 58 -14.01 -9.08 -18.99
C THR A 58 -14.44 -8.70 -17.58
N ALA A 59 -15.67 -9.05 -17.20
CA ALA A 59 -16.16 -8.85 -15.83
C ALA A 59 -15.29 -9.55 -14.76
N ALA A 60 -14.65 -10.68 -15.11
CA ALA A 60 -13.75 -11.38 -14.19
C ALA A 60 -12.43 -10.62 -13.96
N GLN A 61 -11.86 -10.02 -15.01
CA GLN A 61 -10.67 -9.17 -14.91
C GLN A 61 -10.95 -7.91 -14.09
N GLU A 62 -12.08 -7.25 -14.37
CA GLU A 62 -12.45 -6.05 -13.62
C GLU A 62 -12.75 -6.37 -12.15
N ARG A 63 -13.45 -7.47 -11.86
CA ARG A 63 -13.69 -7.93 -10.48
C ARG A 63 -12.39 -8.16 -9.72
N ARG A 64 -11.39 -8.74 -10.38
CA ARG A 64 -10.06 -8.93 -9.79
C ARG A 64 -9.39 -7.59 -9.49
N LEU A 65 -9.43 -6.64 -10.44
CA LEU A 65 -8.85 -5.31 -10.26
C LEU A 65 -9.55 -4.54 -9.12
N ALA A 66 -10.89 -4.50 -9.12
CA ALA A 66 -11.71 -3.90 -8.07
C ALA A 66 -11.41 -4.51 -6.69
N SER A 67 -11.25 -5.84 -6.62
CA SER A 67 -10.88 -6.52 -5.36
C SER A 67 -9.52 -6.06 -4.84
N ARG A 68 -8.54 -5.86 -5.72
CA ARG A 68 -7.19 -5.40 -5.36
C ARG A 68 -7.19 -3.94 -4.90
N PHE A 69 -7.93 -3.07 -5.57
CA PHE A 69 -8.12 -1.69 -5.12
C PHE A 69 -8.88 -1.59 -3.79
N SER A 70 -9.91 -2.43 -3.59
CA SER A 70 -10.62 -2.52 -2.32
C SER A 70 -9.69 -2.94 -1.17
N ASP A 71 -8.87 -3.97 -1.39
CA ASP A 71 -7.92 -4.43 -0.37
C ASP A 71 -6.81 -3.42 -0.09
N LEU A 72 -6.26 -2.76 -1.14
CA LEU A 72 -5.34 -1.63 -1.00
C LEU A 72 -5.95 -0.52 -0.12
N LEU A 73 -7.18 -0.10 -0.41
CA LEU A 73 -7.84 0.99 0.29
C LEU A 73 -8.22 0.65 1.73
N MET A 74 -8.58 -0.60 2.00
CA MET A 74 -8.79 -1.10 3.37
C MET A 74 -7.51 -1.05 4.19
N LYS A 75 -6.36 -1.36 3.58
CA LYS A 75 -5.04 -1.25 4.23
C LYS A 75 -4.65 0.22 4.44
N GLU A 76 -4.82 1.06 3.42
CA GLU A 76 -4.59 2.52 3.48
C GLU A 76 -5.42 3.22 4.55
N TRP A 77 -6.65 2.77 4.84
CA TRP A 77 -7.48 3.38 5.89
C TRP A 77 -6.73 3.53 7.21
N THR A 78 -6.00 2.49 7.62
CA THR A 78 -5.21 2.52 8.86
C THR A 78 -3.97 3.40 8.80
N LEU A 79 -3.54 3.81 7.61
CA LEU A 79 -2.31 4.57 7.37
C LEU A 79 -2.57 6.06 7.11
N VAL A 80 -3.60 6.38 6.32
CA VAL A 80 -3.91 7.75 5.86
C VAL A 80 -5.25 8.29 6.39
N GLY A 81 -6.08 7.43 6.98
CA GLY A 81 -7.40 7.79 7.52
C GLY A 81 -8.57 7.61 6.55
N ILE A 82 -9.76 7.37 7.13
CA ILE A 82 -10.98 6.99 6.38
C ILE A 82 -11.51 8.06 5.41
N PRO A 83 -11.44 9.38 5.69
CA PRO A 83 -12.02 10.37 4.77
C PRO A 83 -11.35 10.34 3.39
N THR A 84 -10.01 10.24 3.36
CA THR A 84 -9.23 10.15 2.12
C THR A 84 -9.57 8.89 1.34
N VAL A 85 -9.69 7.75 2.05
CA VAL A 85 -10.09 6.48 1.46
C VAL A 85 -11.50 6.54 0.85
N LEU A 86 -12.48 7.15 1.52
CA LEU A 86 -13.84 7.27 0.99
C LEU A 86 -13.91 8.11 -0.29
N MET A 87 -13.08 9.16 -0.40
CA MET A 87 -12.97 9.94 -1.65
C MET A 87 -12.40 9.09 -2.80
N ALA A 88 -11.43 8.22 -2.50
CA ALA A 88 -10.86 7.28 -3.46
C ALA A 88 -11.88 6.21 -3.90
N VAL A 89 -12.59 5.57 -2.95
CA VAL A 89 -13.66 4.60 -3.24
C VAL A 89 -14.72 5.23 -4.15
N SER A 90 -15.14 6.46 -3.84
CA SER A 90 -16.14 7.17 -4.63
C SER A 90 -15.66 7.52 -6.05
N ALA A 91 -14.36 7.71 -6.25
CA ALA A 91 -13.80 7.97 -7.57
C ALA A 91 -13.70 6.70 -8.42
N LEU A 92 -13.36 5.56 -7.80
CA LEU A 92 -13.36 4.24 -8.44
C LEU A 92 -14.76 3.82 -8.88
N ALA A 93 -15.74 3.88 -7.98
CA ALA A 93 -17.12 3.45 -8.25
C ALA A 93 -17.80 4.21 -9.41
N LYS A 94 -17.32 5.41 -9.75
CA LYS A 94 -17.85 6.21 -10.87
C LYS A 94 -17.42 5.72 -12.25
N VAL A 95 -16.37 4.90 -12.32
CA VAL A 95 -15.70 4.56 -13.58
C VAL A 95 -15.63 3.06 -13.84
N GLU A 96 -16.12 2.25 -12.90
CA GLU A 96 -16.34 0.81 -13.08
C GLU A 96 -17.31 0.56 -14.26
N ARG A 97 -17.05 -0.49 -15.06
CA ARG A 97 -17.77 -0.81 -16.31
C ARG A 97 -18.70 -2.01 -16.15
N TYR A 98 -18.23 -3.07 -15.50
CA TYR A 98 -18.93 -4.35 -15.35
C TYR A 98 -19.16 -4.78 -13.91
N VAL A 99 -18.46 -4.17 -12.95
CA VAL A 99 -18.57 -4.53 -11.53
C VAL A 99 -19.52 -3.61 -10.76
N SER A 100 -20.16 -4.15 -9.73
CA SER A 100 -21.07 -3.45 -8.84
C SER A 100 -21.11 -4.12 -7.47
N ALA A 101 -21.85 -3.53 -6.53
CA ALA A 101 -22.03 -4.10 -5.19
C ALA A 101 -22.58 -5.55 -5.23
N GLU A 102 -23.43 -5.87 -6.22
CA GLU A 102 -24.09 -7.17 -6.36
C GLU A 102 -23.18 -8.26 -6.94
N ASN A 103 -22.12 -7.90 -7.66
CA ASN A 103 -21.31 -8.87 -8.40
C ASN A 103 -19.81 -8.84 -8.08
N THR A 104 -19.37 -7.97 -7.16
CA THR A 104 -17.96 -7.82 -6.79
C THR A 104 -17.43 -8.98 -5.93
N GLY A 105 -18.29 -9.62 -5.14
CA GLY A 105 -17.92 -10.74 -4.24
C GLY A 105 -17.09 -10.32 -3.02
N LEU A 106 -17.17 -9.04 -2.64
CA LEU A 106 -16.47 -8.48 -1.48
C LEU A 106 -17.21 -8.71 -0.16
N ASP A 107 -18.47 -9.12 -0.21
CA ASP A 107 -19.33 -9.44 0.93
C ASP A 107 -18.82 -10.62 1.76
N GLU A 108 -18.03 -11.52 1.17
CA GLU A 108 -17.37 -12.64 1.87
C GLU A 108 -16.02 -12.25 2.52
N LYS A 109 -15.53 -11.03 2.32
CA LYS A 109 -14.21 -10.63 2.83
C LYS A 109 -14.17 -10.58 4.35
N ARG A 110 -13.05 -11.07 4.89
CA ARG A 110 -12.73 -11.11 6.33
C ARG A 110 -13.71 -11.91 7.20
N LYS A 111 -14.75 -12.58 6.64
CA LYS A 111 -15.67 -13.45 7.42
C LYS A 111 -14.98 -14.63 8.10
N ASN A 112 -13.91 -15.16 7.48
CA ASN A 112 -13.15 -16.29 8.02
C ASN A 112 -12.05 -15.86 9.02
N ILE A 113 -11.94 -14.57 9.32
CA ILE A 113 -10.99 -14.06 10.31
C ILE A 113 -11.66 -14.16 11.67
N ASP A 114 -11.23 -15.11 12.51
CA ASP A 114 -11.62 -15.11 13.92
C ASP A 114 -11.03 -13.86 14.58
N LEU A 115 -11.91 -12.93 14.95
CA LEU A 115 -11.57 -11.65 15.56
C LEU A 115 -11.26 -11.78 17.05
N GLU A 116 -11.63 -12.89 17.70
CA GLU A 116 -11.41 -13.09 19.13
C GLU A 116 -10.12 -13.88 19.39
N LYS A 117 -9.86 -14.93 18.60
CA LYS A 117 -8.77 -15.88 18.88
C LYS A 117 -7.51 -15.61 18.08
N ASP A 118 -7.66 -15.32 16.80
CA ASP A 118 -6.54 -15.39 15.87
C ASP A 118 -5.95 -14.00 15.55
N ILE A 119 -6.69 -12.92 15.82
CA ILE A 119 -6.40 -11.58 15.28
C ILE A 119 -5.03 -11.04 15.74
N THR A 120 -4.75 -11.15 17.03
CA THR A 120 -3.49 -10.69 17.62
C THR A 120 -2.33 -11.58 17.16
N GLU A 121 -2.54 -12.89 17.04
CA GLU A 121 -1.50 -13.83 16.64
C GLU A 121 -1.08 -13.61 15.18
N ARG A 122 -2.04 -13.49 14.26
CA ARG A 122 -1.74 -13.27 12.83
C ARG A 122 -0.98 -11.96 12.61
N GLY A 123 -1.39 -10.88 13.29
CA GLY A 123 -0.68 -9.61 13.19
C GLY A 123 0.69 -9.65 13.85
N THR A 124 0.80 -10.30 15.02
CA THR A 124 2.09 -10.53 15.70
C THR A 124 3.08 -11.29 14.80
N LYS A 125 2.62 -12.31 14.06
CA LYS A 125 3.46 -13.07 13.14
C LYS A 125 4.03 -12.18 12.03
N LEU A 126 3.20 -11.37 11.39
CA LEU A 126 3.65 -10.48 10.31
C LEU A 126 4.56 -9.36 10.83
N ILE A 127 4.16 -8.65 11.89
CA ILE A 127 4.96 -7.53 12.41
C ILE A 127 6.32 -8.02 12.95
N LYS A 128 6.40 -9.20 13.60
CA LYS A 128 7.69 -9.76 14.02
C LYS A 128 8.60 -10.11 12.83
N LEU A 129 8.04 -10.57 11.72
CA LEU A 129 8.81 -10.81 10.49
C LEU A 129 9.45 -9.52 9.96
N LEU A 130 8.70 -8.42 9.95
CA LEU A 130 9.14 -7.14 9.39
C LEU A 130 10.06 -6.35 10.32
N TYR A 131 9.86 -6.43 11.64
CA TYR A 131 10.57 -5.60 12.60
C TYR A 131 11.66 -6.35 13.39
N LYS A 132 11.56 -7.68 13.49
CA LYS A 132 12.52 -8.56 14.18
C LYS A 132 12.96 -7.96 15.52
N GLN A 133 14.26 -7.81 15.76
CA GLN A 133 14.86 -7.26 16.98
C GLN A 133 14.51 -5.78 17.25
N ASN A 134 14.03 -5.03 16.25
CA ASN A 134 13.70 -3.62 16.44
C ASN A 134 12.27 -3.40 16.97
N LEU A 135 11.44 -4.44 17.02
CA LEU A 135 10.03 -4.29 17.35
C LEU A 135 9.80 -3.77 18.77
N GLU A 136 10.35 -4.44 19.78
CA GLU A 136 10.16 -4.04 21.17
C GLU A 136 10.78 -2.66 21.47
N PRO A 137 12.01 -2.33 21.00
CA PRO A 137 12.53 -0.97 21.13
C PRO A 137 11.64 0.11 20.52
N ILE A 138 10.95 -0.16 19.40
CA ILE A 138 9.98 0.78 18.81
C ILE A 138 8.77 0.94 19.74
N PHE A 139 8.21 -0.16 20.25
CA PHE A 139 7.08 -0.12 21.19
C PHE A 139 7.41 0.66 22.47
N ASP A 140 8.64 0.54 22.96
CA ASP A 140 9.09 1.24 24.17
C ASP A 140 9.16 2.77 23.98
N THR A 141 9.22 3.26 22.74
CA THR A 141 9.15 4.71 22.46
C THR A 141 7.76 5.33 22.71
N TRP A 142 6.71 4.50 22.88
CA TRP A 142 5.33 4.98 23.04
C TRP A 142 4.96 5.30 24.50
N GLY A 143 5.89 5.11 25.44
CA GLY A 143 5.72 5.51 26.84
C GLY A 143 4.47 4.90 27.48
N SER A 144 3.65 5.73 28.14
CA SER A 144 2.42 5.27 28.82
C SER A 144 1.35 4.71 27.89
N TYR A 145 1.43 5.00 26.58
CA TYR A 145 0.46 4.53 25.59
C TYR A 145 0.81 3.17 24.98
N ARG A 146 1.97 2.61 25.38
CA ARG A 146 2.54 1.38 24.83
C ARG A 146 1.51 0.27 24.68
N GLU A 147 0.84 -0.12 25.75
CA GLU A 147 -0.04 -1.30 25.73
C GLU A 147 -1.22 -1.14 24.76
N GLU A 148 -1.83 0.05 24.72
CA GLU A 148 -2.95 0.34 23.80
C GLU A 148 -2.50 0.34 22.33
N PHE A 149 -1.36 0.97 22.04
CA PHE A 149 -0.83 1.03 20.67
C PHE A 149 -0.23 -0.31 20.22
N VAL A 150 0.33 -1.10 21.13
CA VAL A 150 0.75 -2.48 20.83
C VAL A 150 -0.44 -3.35 20.46
N TRP A 151 -1.56 -3.22 21.18
CA TRP A 151 -2.80 -3.91 20.81
C TRP A 151 -3.33 -3.45 19.46
N LEU A 152 -3.36 -2.13 19.21
CA LEU A 152 -3.78 -1.54 17.94
C LEU A 152 -2.97 -2.10 16.77
N GLU A 153 -1.65 -2.10 16.91
CA GLU A 153 -0.72 -2.56 15.88
C GLU A 153 -0.87 -4.06 15.62
N LYS A 154 -0.84 -4.88 16.67
CA LYS A 154 -0.92 -6.34 16.53
C LYS A 154 -2.30 -6.83 16.09
N SER A 155 -3.37 -6.20 16.54
CA SER A 155 -4.73 -6.72 16.35
C SER A 155 -5.45 -6.01 15.20
N VAL A 156 -5.36 -4.69 15.13
CA VAL A 156 -6.15 -3.92 14.14
C VAL A 156 -5.33 -3.71 12.88
N ILE A 157 -4.20 -3.02 12.96
CA ILE A 157 -3.42 -2.64 11.77
C ILE A 157 -2.87 -3.91 11.10
N TYR A 158 -1.99 -4.65 11.78
CA TYR A 158 -1.44 -5.88 11.23
C TYR A 158 -2.45 -7.02 11.26
N GLY A 159 -3.13 -7.23 12.38
CA GLY A 159 -4.00 -8.38 12.55
C GLY A 159 -5.14 -8.40 11.52
N LEU A 160 -5.92 -7.34 11.45
CA LEU A 160 -7.12 -7.29 10.62
C LEU A 160 -6.87 -6.95 9.16
N PHE A 161 -5.90 -6.05 8.87
CA PHE A 161 -5.72 -5.51 7.53
C PHE A 161 -4.44 -5.97 6.84
N LEU A 162 -3.25 -5.74 7.44
CA LEU A 162 -1.99 -6.01 6.73
C LEU A 162 -1.62 -7.50 6.65
N ALA A 163 -2.07 -8.33 7.61
CA ALA A 163 -1.86 -9.77 7.60
C ALA A 163 -2.88 -10.53 6.74
N ASP A 164 -3.98 -9.90 6.32
CA ASP A 164 -4.92 -10.48 5.36
C ASP A 164 -4.29 -10.47 3.96
N GLN A 165 -3.84 -11.65 3.55
CA GLN A 165 -3.20 -11.91 2.26
C GLN A 165 -4.14 -12.60 1.26
N SER A 166 -5.45 -12.53 1.48
CA SER A 166 -6.45 -13.15 0.59
C SER A 166 -6.58 -12.47 -0.79
N VAL A 167 -6.01 -11.27 -0.96
CA VAL A 167 -5.99 -10.54 -2.25
C VAL A 167 -4.60 -10.03 -2.58
N LEU A 168 -4.06 -9.14 -1.75
CA LEU A 168 -2.69 -8.67 -1.89
C LEU A 168 -1.76 -9.58 -1.10
N SER A 169 -0.72 -10.09 -1.77
CA SER A 169 0.35 -10.82 -1.12
C SER A 169 1.07 -9.95 -0.08
N LYS A 170 1.91 -10.58 0.74
CA LYS A 170 2.78 -9.89 1.70
C LYS A 170 3.60 -8.78 1.06
N GLU A 171 4.15 -9.04 -0.11
CA GLU A 171 4.96 -8.08 -0.85
C GLU A 171 4.14 -6.93 -1.40
N GLU A 172 3.00 -7.22 -2.03
CA GLU A 172 2.07 -6.20 -2.52
C GLU A 172 1.53 -5.33 -1.39
N THR A 173 1.32 -5.90 -0.21
CA THR A 173 0.99 -5.15 1.01
C THR A 173 2.09 -4.15 1.36
N LEU A 174 3.37 -4.53 1.24
CA LEU A 174 4.47 -3.59 1.48
C LEU A 174 4.60 -2.50 0.39
N LEU A 175 4.23 -2.84 -0.85
CA LEU A 175 4.11 -1.85 -1.94
C LEU A 175 2.95 -0.86 -1.74
N VAL A 176 2.01 -1.15 -0.82
CA VAL A 176 0.97 -0.21 -0.38
C VAL A 176 1.44 0.57 0.85
N THR A 177 1.93 -0.11 1.89
CA THR A 177 2.28 0.53 3.16
C THR A 177 3.42 1.55 3.02
N LEU A 178 4.41 1.26 2.17
CA LEU A 178 5.56 2.14 1.99
C LEU A 178 5.13 3.52 1.43
N PRO A 179 4.49 3.62 0.25
CA PRO A 179 3.97 4.90 -0.24
C PRO A 179 2.93 5.52 0.68
N GLY A 180 2.07 4.70 1.28
CA GLY A 180 1.08 5.14 2.28
C GLY A 180 1.70 5.99 3.39
N ILE A 181 2.92 5.66 3.79
CA ILE A 181 3.66 6.34 4.86
C ILE A 181 4.63 7.41 4.31
N MET A 182 5.43 7.07 3.30
CA MET A 182 6.47 7.95 2.74
C MET A 182 5.87 9.23 2.20
N CYS A 183 4.77 9.12 1.42
CA CYS A 183 4.12 10.28 0.84
C CYS A 183 3.52 11.22 1.90
N GLN A 184 3.28 10.75 3.14
CA GLN A 184 2.86 11.61 4.25
C GLN A 184 4.02 12.36 4.92
N GLY A 185 5.28 12.02 4.61
CA GLY A 185 6.46 12.70 5.16
C GLY A 185 6.89 12.22 6.54
N TRP A 186 6.62 10.95 6.88
CA TRP A 186 6.99 10.37 8.19
C TRP A 186 8.30 9.56 8.12
N PRO A 187 9.48 10.15 8.40
CA PRO A 187 10.79 9.51 8.13
C PRO A 187 11.06 8.26 8.96
N GLY A 188 10.67 8.24 10.24
CA GLY A 188 10.85 7.07 11.11
C GLY A 188 10.09 5.85 10.58
N PRO A 189 8.75 5.94 10.45
CA PRO A 189 7.93 4.89 9.85
C PRO A 189 8.33 4.51 8.42
N ALA A 190 8.73 5.48 7.58
CA ALA A 190 9.24 5.21 6.23
C ALA A 190 10.48 4.31 6.26
N MET A 191 11.46 4.65 7.12
CA MET A 191 12.67 3.84 7.31
C MET A 191 12.36 2.41 7.74
N TRP A 192 11.34 2.21 8.57
CA TRP A 192 10.91 0.87 9.00
C TRP A 192 10.37 0.04 7.83
N HIS A 193 9.62 0.65 6.91
CA HIS A 193 9.02 -0.07 5.79
C HIS A 193 9.99 -0.30 4.63
N LEU A 194 10.96 0.60 4.42
CA LEU A 194 12.12 0.33 3.56
C LEU A 194 12.89 -0.91 4.06
N ARG A 195 13.08 -1.02 5.38
CA ARG A 195 13.68 -2.21 6.02
C ARG A 195 12.79 -3.44 5.88
N GLY A 196 11.47 -3.27 5.99
CA GLY A 196 10.50 -4.34 5.79
C GLY A 196 10.63 -5.00 4.42
N LEU A 197 10.75 -4.21 3.34
CA LEU A 197 10.97 -4.74 1.99
C LEU A 197 12.27 -5.54 1.90
N ARG A 198 13.36 -5.05 2.51
CA ARG A 198 14.63 -5.77 2.57
C ARG A 198 14.48 -7.13 3.28
N ARG A 199 13.74 -7.17 4.39
CA ARG A 199 13.52 -8.39 5.20
C ARG A 199 12.65 -9.45 4.54
N ILE A 200 11.83 -9.07 3.55
CA ILE A 200 11.11 -10.05 2.73
C ILE A 200 11.91 -10.52 1.51
N GLY A 201 13.16 -10.06 1.35
CA GLY A 201 14.10 -10.58 0.36
C GLY A 201 14.38 -9.67 -0.84
N ARG A 202 13.78 -8.47 -0.92
CA ARG A 202 14.07 -7.51 -2.01
C ARG A 202 15.47 -6.94 -1.87
N SER A 203 16.24 -6.82 -2.95
CA SER A 203 17.61 -6.26 -2.93
C SER A 203 17.64 -4.77 -2.52
N VAL A 204 18.80 -4.22 -2.14
CA VAL A 204 18.92 -2.75 -1.87
C VAL A 204 18.53 -1.97 -3.13
N GLU A 205 18.99 -2.42 -4.29
CA GLU A 205 18.69 -1.82 -5.58
C GLU A 205 17.19 -1.86 -5.89
N ASP A 206 16.51 -2.97 -5.64
CA ASP A 206 15.07 -3.07 -5.90
C ASP A 206 14.25 -2.15 -4.98
N VAL A 207 14.62 -2.08 -3.71
CA VAL A 207 13.94 -1.18 -2.75
C VAL A 207 14.17 0.28 -3.12
N GLU A 208 15.38 0.63 -3.55
CA GLU A 208 15.71 1.96 -4.06
C GLU A 208 14.87 2.31 -5.30
N LYS A 209 14.71 1.38 -6.24
CA LYS A 209 13.83 1.54 -7.41
C LYS A 209 12.35 1.70 -7.04
N VAL A 210 11.86 0.91 -6.09
CA VAL A 210 10.50 1.07 -5.54
C VAL A 210 10.33 2.45 -4.91
N GLN A 211 11.30 2.90 -4.10
CA GLN A 211 11.28 4.23 -3.50
C GLN A 211 11.26 5.34 -4.56
N GLN A 212 12.09 5.24 -5.62
CA GLN A 212 12.09 6.21 -6.72
C GLN A 212 10.73 6.28 -7.45
N ALA A 213 10.05 5.14 -7.61
CA ALA A 213 8.70 5.12 -8.15
C ALA A 213 7.70 5.85 -7.23
N VAL A 214 7.78 5.64 -5.91
CA VAL A 214 6.97 6.37 -4.91
C VAL A 214 7.26 7.88 -4.95
N GLU A 215 8.53 8.27 -5.08
CA GLU A 215 8.95 9.66 -5.21
C GLU A 215 8.39 10.32 -6.46
N ALA A 216 8.36 9.61 -7.59
CA ALA A 216 7.75 10.12 -8.82
C ALA A 216 6.27 10.48 -8.62
N VAL A 217 5.53 9.64 -7.88
CA VAL A 217 4.11 9.89 -7.55
C VAL A 217 3.96 11.10 -6.62
N ALA A 218 4.79 11.19 -5.57
CA ALA A 218 4.75 12.30 -4.62
C ALA A 218 5.07 13.64 -5.30
N VAL A 219 6.12 13.68 -6.14
CA VAL A 219 6.51 14.86 -6.91
C VAL A 219 5.41 15.25 -7.90
N TRP A 220 4.82 14.28 -8.60
CA TRP A 220 3.69 14.53 -9.50
C TRP A 220 2.49 15.15 -8.76
N ALA A 221 2.23 14.70 -7.53
CA ALA A 221 1.19 15.24 -6.66
C ALA A 221 1.55 16.61 -6.03
N GLY A 222 2.74 17.14 -6.29
CA GLY A 222 3.20 18.45 -5.81
C GLY A 222 3.89 18.43 -4.44
N LYS A 223 4.31 17.26 -3.95
CA LYS A 223 5.05 17.13 -2.68
C LYS A 223 6.57 17.24 -2.90
N SER A 224 7.27 17.75 -1.89
CA SER A 224 8.73 17.64 -1.82
C SER A 224 9.14 16.27 -1.27
N VAL A 225 10.19 15.70 -1.85
CA VAL A 225 10.83 14.45 -1.39
C VAL A 225 12.18 14.70 -0.72
N GLU A 226 12.53 15.97 -0.47
CA GLU A 226 13.77 16.35 0.18
C GLU A 226 13.84 15.78 1.61
N GLY A 227 15.00 15.24 1.98
CA GLY A 227 15.25 14.68 3.31
C GLY A 227 14.56 13.34 3.58
N TRP A 228 13.92 12.72 2.58
CA TRP A 228 13.38 11.38 2.74
C TRP A 228 14.49 10.36 3.05
N PRO A 229 14.27 9.44 4.00
CA PRO A 229 15.22 8.38 4.30
C PRO A 229 15.46 7.52 3.07
N ARG A 230 16.69 7.01 2.91
CA ARG A 230 17.03 6.07 1.84
C ARG A 230 17.18 4.66 2.41
N VAL A 231 16.93 3.65 1.56
CA VAL A 231 17.25 2.26 1.90
C VAL A 231 18.74 2.08 2.23
N THR A 232 19.63 2.88 1.64
CA THR A 232 21.07 2.86 1.91
C THR A 232 21.44 3.34 3.33
N ASP A 233 20.54 4.05 4.01
CA ASP A 233 20.75 4.50 5.39
C ASP A 233 20.49 3.37 6.41
N ILE A 234 19.95 2.23 5.97
CA ILE A 234 19.69 1.06 6.81
C ILE A 234 21.01 0.34 7.08
N LYS A 235 21.52 0.48 8.31
CA LYS A 235 22.77 -0.14 8.77
C LYS A 235 22.60 -1.51 9.44
N ASP A 236 21.37 -1.94 9.65
CA ASP A 236 21.02 -3.13 10.43
C ASP A 236 21.20 -4.42 9.62
N GLU A 237 21.41 -5.55 10.31
CA GLU A 237 21.36 -6.86 9.68
C GLU A 237 19.93 -7.17 9.21
N ILE A 238 19.82 -7.62 7.96
CA ILE A 238 18.55 -7.93 7.29
C ILE A 238 18.18 -9.38 7.50
#